data_AF-A0A7C1FPX6-F1
#
_entry.id   AF-A0A7C1FPX6-F1
#
_cell.length_a   1.000
_cell.length_b   1.000
_cell.length_c   1.000
_cell.angle_alpha   90.00
_cell.angle_beta   90.00
_cell.angle_gamma   90.00
#
_symmetry.space_group_name_H-M   'P 1'
#
loop_
_entity.id
_entity.type
_entity.pdbx_description
1 polymer ?
#
loop_
_entity_poly.entity_id
_entity_poly.type
_entity_poly.pdbx_seq_one_letter_code
_entity_poly.pdbx_strand_id
1 'polypeptide(L)'
;KLRPKILIVDGPHAIPELDLPQIPLIDGDVRCPLVGAASILAKVTRDRIMDHYHKLFPQYGFDRHKGYPTEEHRRALRQFGPSPIHRRTFRGVGE
;
A
#
# COMPACT_ATOMS: atom_id res chain seq x y z
N LYS A 1 5.17 -4.44 26.43
CA LYS A 1 5.41 -4.05 25.01
C LYS A 1 6.89 -3.72 24.86
N LEU A 2 7.57 -4.24 23.84
CA LEU A 2 8.95 -3.89 23.54
C LEU A 2 8.98 -2.56 22.77
N ARG A 3 9.79 -1.58 23.22
CA ARG A 3 10.05 -0.35 22.46
C ARG A 3 11.32 -0.57 21.64
N PRO A 4 11.30 -0.45 20.31
CA PRO A 4 12.50 -0.58 19.50
C PRO A 4 13.47 0.54 19.84
N LYS A 5 14.77 0.23 19.84
CA LYS A 5 15.85 1.21 20.08
C LYS A 5 16.24 1.97 18.81
N ILE A 6 15.99 1.37 17.65
CA ILE A 6 16.31 1.92 16.33
C ILE A 6 15.30 1.43 15.31
N LEU A 7 15.01 2.25 14.30
CA LEU A 7 14.18 1.92 13.16
C LEU A 7 15.05 1.86 11.90
N ILE A 8 14.83 0.85 11.06
CA ILE A 8 15.41 0.80 9.72
C ILE A 8 14.24 0.99 8.77
N VAL A 9 14.28 2.04 7.97
CA VAL A 9 13.17 2.47 7.11
C VAL A 9 13.58 2.29 5.66
N ASP A 10 12.77 1.55 4.90
CA ASP A 10 12.98 1.43 3.46
C ASP A 10 12.76 2.78 2.77
N GLY A 11 13.73 3.18 1.94
CA GLY A 11 13.71 4.43 1.18
C GLY A 11 14.69 5.49 1.68
N PRO A 12 14.65 6.69 1.06
CA PRO A 12 15.69 7.71 1.23
C PRO A 12 15.48 8.63 2.44
N HIS A 13 14.35 8.53 3.14
CA HIS A 13 13.96 9.50 4.16
C HIS A 13 13.58 8.84 5.47
N ALA A 14 13.89 9.53 6.57
CA ALA A 14 13.33 9.21 7.88
C ALA A 14 11.84 9.58 7.90
N ILE A 15 11.08 8.90 8.74
CA ILE A 15 9.68 9.21 8.98
C ILE A 15 9.62 10.49 9.83
N PRO A 16 8.99 11.58 9.35
CA PRO A 16 8.82 12.79 10.13
C PRO A 16 8.05 12.53 11.44
N GLU A 17 8.28 13.36 12.45
CA GLU A 17 7.52 13.36 13.72
C GLU A 17 7.66 12.10 14.59
N LEU A 18 8.52 11.15 14.20
CA LEU A 18 8.76 9.93 14.97
C LEU A 18 10.04 10.07 15.82
N ASP A 19 9.85 10.24 17.13
CA ASP A 19 10.92 10.38 18.14
C ASP A 19 11.56 9.02 18.51
N LEU A 20 12.19 8.42 17.51
CA LEU A 20 13.03 7.22 17.61
C LEU A 20 14.22 7.37 16.67
N PRO A 21 15.42 6.88 17.02
CA PRO A 21 16.54 6.83 16.09
C PRO A 21 16.17 6.04 14.82
N GLN A 22 16.49 6.60 13.64
CA GLN A 22 16.12 6.00 12.35
C GLN A 22 17.33 5.91 11.41
N ILE A 23 17.37 4.83 10.63
CA ILE A 23 18.30 4.62 9.52
C ILE A 23 17.46 4.47 8.25
N PRO A 24 17.35 5.52 7.43
CA PRO A 24 16.82 5.39 6.07
C PRO A 24 17.76 4.53 5.24
N LEU A 25 17.21 3.55 4.54
CA LEU A 25 17.95 2.57 3.76
C LEU A 25 17.25 2.39 2.41
N ILE A 26 17.78 3.01 1.36
CA ILE A 26 17.35 2.79 -0.03
C ILE A 26 17.40 1.29 -0.35
N ASP A 27 16.38 0.72 -0.97
CA ASP A 27 16.28 -0.74 -1.24
C ASP A 27 16.48 -1.58 0.03
N GLY A 28 15.91 -1.10 1.13
CA GLY A 28 16.11 -1.67 2.45
C GLY A 28 15.54 -3.07 2.57
N ASP A 29 14.50 -3.39 1.82
CA ASP A 29 13.90 -4.72 1.74
C ASP A 29 14.87 -5.79 1.19
N VAL A 30 15.71 -5.43 0.23
CA VAL A 30 16.77 -6.28 -0.32
C VAL A 30 17.99 -6.33 0.61
N ARG A 31 18.34 -5.20 1.22
CA ARG A 31 19.58 -5.07 2.01
C ARG A 31 19.46 -5.43 3.49
N CYS A 32 18.25 -5.47 4.04
CA CYS A 32 18.01 -5.75 5.46
C CYS A 32 16.88 -6.79 5.64
N PRO A 33 17.17 -7.97 6.20
CA PRO A 33 16.15 -9.01 6.42
C PRO A 33 14.97 -8.57 7.28
N LEU A 34 15.17 -7.65 8.22
CA LEU A 34 14.09 -7.11 9.06
C LEU A 34 13.11 -6.24 8.25
N VAL A 35 13.65 -5.44 7.33
CA VAL A 35 12.85 -4.62 6.41
C VAL A 35 12.15 -5.52 5.39
N GLY A 36 12.84 -6.54 4.87
CA GLY A 36 12.22 -7.55 4.00
C GLY A 36 11.09 -8.32 4.69
N ALA A 37 11.25 -8.70 5.96
CA ALA A 37 10.16 -9.31 6.72
C ALA A 37 8.97 -8.34 6.91
N ALA A 38 9.24 -7.07 7.17
CA ALA A 38 8.20 -6.05 7.27
C ALA A 38 7.47 -5.82 5.94
N SER A 39 8.17 -5.83 4.80
CA SER A 39 7.58 -5.65 3.47
C SER A 39 6.66 -6.82 3.10
N ILE A 40 7.03 -8.06 3.44
CA ILE A 40 6.18 -9.24 3.27
C ILE A 40 4.90 -9.09 4.09
N LEU A 41 5.01 -8.75 5.37
CA LEU A 41 3.84 -8.56 6.24
C LEU A 41 2.92 -7.47 5.71
N ALA A 42 3.48 -6.33 5.30
CA ALA A 42 2.71 -5.22 4.74
C ALA A 42 1.97 -5.62 3.45
N LYS A 43 2.67 -6.27 2.50
CA LYS A 43 2.10 -6.68 1.22
C LYS A 43 1.01 -7.72 1.39
N VAL A 44 1.28 -8.79 2.13
CA VAL A 44 0.31 -9.89 2.35
C VAL A 44 -0.94 -9.36 3.07
N THR A 45 -0.77 -8.47 4.04
CA THR A 45 -1.91 -7.85 4.74
C THR A 45 -2.72 -6.96 3.81
N ARG A 46 -2.06 -6.12 3.00
CA ARG A 46 -2.73 -5.25 2.03
C ARG A 46 -3.51 -6.06 1.00
N ASP A 47 -2.96 -7.16 0.50
CA ASP A 47 -3.64 -7.98 -0.50
C ASP A 47 -4.91 -8.63 0.06
N ARG A 48 -4.88 -9.12 1.31
CA ARG A 48 -6.09 -9.63 2.00
C ARG A 48 -7.15 -8.54 2.18
N ILE A 49 -6.75 -7.30 2.46
CA ILE A 49 -7.68 -6.17 2.55
C ILE A 49 -8.34 -5.90 1.19
N MET A 50 -7.57 -5.95 0.10
CA MET A 50 -8.11 -5.77 -1.25
C MET A 50 -9.06 -6.91 -1.66
N ASP A 51 -8.78 -8.15 -1.25
CA ASP A 51 -9.70 -9.28 -1.44
C ASP A 51 -11.01 -9.09 -0.66
N HIS A 52 -10.93 -8.53 0.55
CA HIS A 52 -12.13 -8.16 1.30
C HIS A 52 -12.91 -7.04 0.60
N TYR A 53 -12.23 -6.01 0.09
CA TYR A 53 -12.88 -4.94 -0.67
C TYR A 53 -13.51 -5.43 -1.97
N HIS A 54 -12.96 -6.46 -2.62
CA HIS A 54 -13.62 -7.07 -3.77
C HIS A 54 -14.99 -7.65 -3.39
N LYS A 55 -15.14 -8.24 -2.20
CA LYS A 55 -16.45 -8.74 -1.73
C LYS A 55 -17.49 -7.63 -1.56
N LEU A 56 -17.03 -6.44 -1.15
CA LEU A 56 -17.89 -5.26 -0.94
C LEU A 56 -18.17 -4.50 -2.25
N PHE A 57 -17.21 -4.50 -3.18
CA PHE A 57 -17.26 -3.77 -4.44
C PHE A 57 -16.81 -4.69 -5.61
N PRO A 58 -17.57 -5.76 -5.92
CA PRO A 58 -17.13 -6.81 -6.84
C PRO A 58 -16.88 -6.29 -8.27
N GLN A 59 -17.59 -5.25 -8.68
CA GLN A 59 -17.48 -4.66 -10.01
C GLN A 59 -16.11 -4.04 -10.33
N TYR A 60 -15.27 -3.81 -9.31
CA TYR A 60 -13.96 -3.19 -9.49
C TYR A 60 -12.81 -4.16 -9.62
N GLY A 61 -12.95 -5.48 -9.37
CA GLY A 61 -11.84 -6.43 -9.57
C GLY A 61 -10.64 -6.29 -8.62
N PHE A 62 -10.86 -5.78 -7.40
CA PHE A 62 -9.80 -5.50 -6.43
C PHE A 62 -8.96 -6.72 -6.01
N ASP A 63 -9.51 -7.92 -6.07
CA ASP A 63 -8.83 -9.19 -5.82
C ASP A 63 -7.76 -9.51 -6.87
N ARG A 64 -7.87 -8.94 -8.08
CA ARG A 64 -6.91 -9.17 -9.17
C ARG A 64 -5.80 -8.13 -9.16
N HIS A 65 -6.16 -6.86 -9.30
CA HIS A 65 -5.18 -5.78 -9.47
C HIS A 65 -4.89 -4.99 -8.20
N LYS A 66 -5.48 -5.35 -7.05
CA LYS A 66 -5.16 -4.77 -5.72
C LYS A 66 -5.23 -3.23 -5.67
N GLY A 67 -6.09 -2.64 -6.51
CA GLY A 67 -6.28 -1.19 -6.65
C GLY A 67 -5.23 -0.46 -7.50
N TYR A 68 -4.28 -1.15 -8.12
CA TYR A 68 -3.38 -0.53 -9.10
C TYR A 68 -4.15 -0.08 -10.35
N PRO A 69 -3.70 0.97 -11.08
CA PRO A 69 -4.42 1.56 -12.22
C PRO A 69 -4.29 0.74 -13.52
N THR A 70 -4.57 -0.56 -13.44
CA THR A 70 -4.62 -1.43 -14.62
C THR A 70 -5.71 -0.98 -15.59
N GLU A 71 -5.65 -1.47 -16.82
CA GLU A 71 -6.70 -1.19 -17.81
C GLU A 71 -8.08 -1.63 -17.32
N GLU A 72 -8.15 -2.82 -16.71
CA GLU A 72 -9.37 -3.35 -16.08
C GLU A 72 -9.93 -2.39 -15.03
N HIS A 73 -9.08 -1.90 -14.12
CA HIS A 73 -9.50 -1.00 -13.05
C HIS A 73 -9.99 0.35 -13.59
N ARG A 74 -9.28 0.91 -14.57
CA ARG A 74 -9.67 2.16 -15.23
C ARG A 74 -10.98 2.02 -15.99
N ARG A 75 -11.26 0.85 -16.58
CA ARG A 75 -12.55 0.56 -17.22
C ARG A 75 -13.67 0.51 -16.19
N ALA A 76 -13.46 -0.18 -15.06
CA ALA A 76 -14.45 -0.22 -13.98
C ALA A 76 -14.76 1.17 -13.42
N LEU A 77 -13.73 2.01 -13.22
CA LEU A 77 -13.90 3.41 -12.81
C LEU A 77 -14.75 4.21 -13.79
N ARG A 78 -14.48 4.10 -15.11
CA ARG A 78 -15.31 4.79 -16.13
C ARG A 78 -16.75 4.30 -16.15
N GLN A 79 -16.98 3.03 -15.86
CA GLN A 79 -18.32 2.42 -15.93
C GLN A 79 -19.15 2.66 -14.66
N PHE A 80 -18.53 2.62 -13.48
CA PHE A 80 -19.22 2.61 -12.19
C PHE A 80 -18.93 3.84 -11.33
N GLY A 81 -18.06 4.74 -11.78
CA GLY A 81 -17.53 5.85 -10.98
C GLY A 81 -16.56 5.37 -9.89
N PRO A 82 -16.07 6.28 -9.02
CA PRO A 82 -15.22 5.91 -7.89
C PRO A 82 -16.03 5.41 -6.68
N SER A 83 -15.61 4.27 -6.11
CA SER A 83 -16.11 3.77 -4.82
C SER A 83 -15.58 4.57 -3.61
N PRO A 84 -16.14 4.38 -2.39
CA PRO A 84 -15.69 5.09 -1.20
C PRO A 84 -14.21 4.92 -0.82
N ILE A 85 -13.58 3.81 -1.23
CA ILE A 85 -12.17 3.51 -0.92
C ILE A 85 -11.19 4.09 -1.95
N HIS A 86 -11.70 4.65 -3.05
CA HIS A 86 -10.84 5.26 -4.06
C HIS A 86 -10.25 6.57 -3.54
N ARG A 87 -8.97 6.78 -3.85
CA ARG A 87 -8.26 8.02 -3.53
C ARG A 87 -8.63 9.08 -4.55
N ARG A 88 -9.63 9.91 -4.24
CA ARG A 88 -10.19 10.92 -5.17
C ARG A 88 -9.18 11.96 -5.66
N THR A 89 -8.10 12.18 -4.91
CA THR A 89 -7.02 13.10 -5.30
C THR A 89 -6.07 12.52 -6.36
N PHE A 90 -6.18 11.22 -6.66
CA PHE A 90 -5.32 10.58 -7.66
C PHE A 90 -5.87 10.87 -9.06
N ARG A 91 -4.95 11.19 -9.98
CA ARG A 91 -5.27 11.44 -11.39
C ARG A 91 -6.09 10.28 -11.98
N GLY A 92 -7.16 10.61 -12.70
CA GLY A 92 -8.06 9.64 -13.35
C GLY A 92 -9.05 8.91 -12.43
N VAL A 93 -9.22 9.34 -11.17
CA VAL A 93 -10.23 8.79 -10.24
C VAL A 93 -11.44 9.71 -10.06
N GLY A 94 -11.20 11.03 -9.95
CA GLY A 94 -12.24 12.05 -9.76
C GLY A 94 -12.51 12.90 -10.99
N GLU A 95 -11.98 12.51 -12.14
CA GLU A 95 -12.16 13.15 -13.46
C GLU A 95 -13.39 12.61 -14.19
#